data_AF-A0A959HQB2-F1
#
_entry.id   AF-A0A959HQB2-F1
#
_cell.length_a   1.000
_cell.length_b   1.000
_cell.length_c   1.000
_cell.angle_alpha   90.00
_cell.angle_beta   90.00
_cell.angle_gamma   90.00
#
_symmetry.space_group_name_H-M   'P 1'
#
loop_
_entity.id
_entity.type
_entity.pdbx_description
1 polymer ?
#
loop_
_entity_poly.entity_id
_entity_poly.type
_entity_poly.pdbx_seq_one_letter_code
_entity_poly.pdbx_strand_id
1 'polypeptide(L)'
;MMLIPGFSEADWKDFLFNPKRLEKMQEGASIIRSFLQLVLSNGLLTGNVLAEENLNELSTRLVDTQIPSASRKVKSLAKLQLDSDSLSLIRFELTNLGNLAHLLQNFNKLSLMSKLNVWQYCGGIIPKEKILNQPGFIDKWTVRYVNISREDSLVARKTWFHGFNSRFWVYTIDYSFGNQPLPPGYKIGKVAEFVARFYPGLIPGRILETNNFSNTFPPVKLELDFNSITMMNGWIAKAFNNDPLLNEFVVQLVDVRMMVNQEQFYIVDNDRKWIEISTVDTSSFFNKDILWAMYAEYGGRSQSISLMFSKGRFYFLN
;
A
#
# COMPACT_ATOMS: atom_id res chain seq x y z
N MET A 1 -13.16 -8.17 -10.41
CA MET A 1 -12.34 -8.49 -9.23
C MET A 1 -11.05 -9.14 -9.74
N MET A 2 -9.87 -8.62 -9.37
CA MET A 2 -8.62 -9.32 -9.69
C MET A 2 -8.56 -10.58 -8.83
N LEU A 3 -8.38 -11.73 -9.46
CA LEU A 3 -8.22 -13.00 -8.77
C LEU A 3 -6.87 -13.01 -8.05
N ILE A 4 -6.86 -13.28 -6.74
CA ILE A 4 -5.63 -13.57 -5.99
C ILE A 4 -5.29 -15.05 -6.22
N PRO A 5 -4.19 -15.38 -6.89
CA PRO A 5 -3.94 -16.77 -7.26
C PRO A 5 -3.60 -17.62 -6.04
N GLY A 6 -4.10 -18.86 -6.03
CA GLY A 6 -3.92 -19.76 -4.90
C GLY A 6 -4.66 -19.33 -3.63
N PHE A 7 -5.62 -18.41 -3.72
CA PHE A 7 -6.49 -18.00 -2.61
C PHE A 7 -7.89 -18.60 -2.76
N SER A 8 -8.45 -19.17 -1.69
CA SER A 8 -9.79 -19.77 -1.67
C SER A 8 -10.70 -18.98 -0.74
N GLU A 9 -11.60 -18.16 -1.28
CA GLU A 9 -12.58 -17.40 -0.47
C GLU A 9 -13.49 -18.33 0.36
N ALA A 10 -13.75 -19.55 -0.12
CA ALA A 10 -14.57 -20.54 0.57
C ALA A 10 -13.99 -20.93 1.94
N ASP A 11 -12.67 -20.92 2.11
CA ASP A 11 -11.97 -21.29 3.35
C ASP A 11 -12.11 -20.22 4.46
N TRP A 12 -12.66 -19.06 4.10
CA TRP A 12 -12.85 -17.90 4.96
C TRP A 12 -14.29 -17.67 5.39
N LYS A 13 -15.25 -18.43 4.86
CA LYS A 13 -16.68 -18.23 5.13
C LYS A 13 -17.02 -18.30 6.63
N ASP A 14 -16.26 -19.09 7.37
CA ASP A 14 -16.43 -19.31 8.82
C ASP A 14 -15.53 -18.37 9.67
N PHE A 15 -14.89 -17.36 9.05
CA PHE A 15 -14.08 -16.40 9.80
C PHE A 15 -14.99 -15.52 10.69
N LEU A 16 -14.71 -15.52 11.98
CA LEU A 16 -15.46 -14.74 12.95
C LEU A 16 -14.77 -13.41 13.24
N PHE A 17 -15.46 -12.31 12.94
CA PHE A 17 -15.04 -10.97 13.34
C PHE A 17 -15.44 -10.75 14.81
N ASN A 18 -14.53 -10.25 15.64
CA ASN A 18 -14.86 -9.97 17.04
C ASN A 18 -15.88 -8.80 17.09
N PRO A 19 -17.11 -9.04 17.60
CA PRO A 19 -18.19 -8.06 17.51
C PRO A 19 -17.93 -6.81 18.36
N LYS A 20 -17.37 -6.96 19.57
CA LYS A 20 -17.03 -5.82 20.45
C LYS A 20 -15.96 -4.92 19.84
N ARG A 21 -14.97 -5.52 19.16
CA ARG A 21 -13.95 -4.77 18.43
C ARG A 21 -14.56 -4.04 17.23
N LEU A 22 -15.44 -4.71 16.48
CA LEU A 22 -16.12 -4.11 15.33
C LEU A 22 -16.98 -2.91 15.75
N GLU A 23 -17.72 -3.02 16.85
CA GLU A 23 -18.52 -1.92 17.42
C GLU A 23 -17.64 -0.69 17.72
N LYS A 24 -16.51 -0.88 18.42
CA LYS A 24 -15.54 0.20 18.65
C LYS A 24 -15.01 0.81 17.36
N MET A 25 -14.72 0.00 16.35
CA MET A 25 -14.28 0.52 15.04
C MET A 25 -15.39 1.34 14.37
N GLN A 26 -16.67 0.97 14.54
CA GLN A 26 -17.80 1.74 14.01
C GLN A 26 -17.99 3.06 14.75
N GLU A 27 -17.77 3.10 16.06
CA GLU A 27 -17.68 4.35 16.83
C GLU A 27 -16.55 5.24 16.29
N GLY A 28 -15.36 4.67 16.06
CA GLY A 28 -14.22 5.39 15.46
C GLY A 28 -14.54 5.93 14.08
N ALA A 29 -15.27 5.18 13.25
CA ALA A 29 -15.76 5.64 11.96
C ALA A 29 -16.68 6.86 12.07
N SER A 30 -17.55 6.90 13.09
CA SER A 30 -18.38 8.09 13.38
C SER A 30 -17.53 9.31 13.75
N ILE A 31 -16.48 9.12 14.57
CA ILE A 31 -15.54 10.20 14.94
C ILE A 31 -14.82 10.73 13.70
N ILE A 32 -14.29 9.85 12.84
CA ILE A 32 -13.65 10.24 11.58
C ILE A 32 -14.61 11.03 10.70
N ARG A 33 -15.85 10.59 10.55
CA ARG A 33 -16.85 11.27 9.73
C ARG A 33 -17.14 12.69 10.25
N SER A 34 -17.32 12.86 11.55
CA SER A 34 -17.55 14.19 12.15
C SER A 34 -16.33 15.11 11.95
N PHE A 35 -15.12 14.58 12.11
CA PHE A 35 -13.89 15.33 11.81
C PHE A 35 -13.84 15.78 10.34
N LEU A 36 -14.09 14.88 9.40
CA LEU A 36 -14.08 15.22 7.96
C LEU A 36 -15.16 16.23 7.60
N GLN A 37 -16.34 16.15 8.21
CA GLN A 37 -17.39 17.17 8.04
C GLN A 37 -16.91 18.54 8.54
N LEU A 38 -16.21 18.59 9.67
CA LEU A 38 -15.65 19.84 10.20
C LEU A 38 -14.58 20.40 9.26
N VAL A 39 -13.68 19.55 8.73
CA VAL A 39 -12.67 19.95 7.73
C VAL A 39 -13.34 20.54 6.49
N LEU A 40 -14.38 19.90 5.96
CA LEU A 40 -15.10 20.37 4.78
C LEU A 40 -15.86 21.68 5.04
N SER A 41 -16.48 21.82 6.22
CA SER A 41 -17.25 23.02 6.57
C SER A 41 -16.38 24.25 6.83
N ASN A 42 -15.18 24.07 7.40
CA ASN A 42 -14.27 25.18 7.69
C ASN A 42 -13.33 25.48 6.52
N GLY A 43 -13.08 24.51 5.63
CA GLY A 43 -12.05 24.58 4.60
C GLY A 43 -10.68 24.13 5.12
N LEU A 44 -9.81 23.67 4.20
CA LEU A 44 -8.48 23.18 4.57
C LEU A 44 -7.53 24.30 5.02
N LEU A 45 -7.64 25.47 4.39
CA LEU A 45 -6.76 26.63 4.61
C LEU A 45 -7.23 27.54 5.75
N THR A 46 -8.48 27.36 6.17
CA THR A 46 -9.18 28.26 7.08
C THR A 46 -9.70 27.46 8.27
N GLY A 47 -9.05 27.59 9.42
CA GLY A 47 -9.51 27.00 10.67
C GLY A 47 -8.44 26.17 11.38
N ASN A 48 -8.56 26.09 12.70
CA ASN A 48 -7.61 25.36 13.54
C ASN A 48 -7.87 23.83 13.53
N VAL A 49 -8.77 23.32 12.69
CA VAL A 49 -9.18 21.90 12.67
C VAL A 49 -8.00 20.96 12.40
N LEU A 50 -7.07 21.39 11.54
CA LEU A 50 -5.85 20.67 11.21
C LEU A 50 -4.64 21.10 12.07
N ALA A 51 -4.86 21.90 13.12
CA ALA A 51 -3.80 22.24 14.06
C ALA A 51 -3.24 20.96 14.72
N GLU A 52 -1.94 20.95 14.97
CA GLU A 52 -1.23 19.78 15.50
C GLU A 52 -1.86 19.24 16.80
N GLU A 53 -2.25 20.12 17.72
CA GLU A 53 -2.92 19.76 18.98
C GLU A 53 -4.23 19.00 18.75
N ASN A 54 -5.09 19.52 17.87
CA ASN A 54 -6.38 18.91 17.54
C ASN A 54 -6.21 17.55 16.84
N LEU A 55 -5.22 17.43 15.97
CA LEU A 55 -4.91 16.15 15.30
C LEU A 55 -4.32 15.15 16.29
N ASN A 56 -3.48 15.57 17.24
CA ASN A 56 -2.95 14.69 18.28
C ASN A 56 -4.07 14.19 19.22
N GLU A 57 -5.03 15.04 19.59
CA GLU A 57 -6.21 14.64 20.35
C GLU A 57 -7.06 13.62 19.57
N LEU A 58 -7.36 13.92 18.30
CA LEU A 58 -8.10 13.00 17.42
C LEU A 58 -7.39 11.65 17.29
N SER A 59 -6.06 11.66 17.11
CA SER A 59 -5.25 10.45 17.04
C SER A 59 -5.43 9.58 18.29
N THR A 60 -5.37 10.17 19.48
CA THR A 60 -5.57 9.48 20.77
C THR A 60 -6.95 8.82 20.83
N ARG A 61 -8.02 9.57 20.49
CA ARG A 61 -9.39 9.04 20.47
C ARG A 61 -9.55 7.86 19.50
N LEU A 62 -8.86 7.89 18.37
CA LEU A 62 -8.91 6.80 17.39
C LEU A 62 -8.19 5.54 17.87
N VAL A 63 -7.17 5.65 18.73
CA VAL A 63 -6.56 4.48 19.40
C VAL A 63 -7.60 3.76 20.25
N ASP A 64 -8.40 4.50 21.03
CA ASP A 64 -9.42 3.93 21.92
C ASP A 64 -10.52 3.17 21.14
N THR A 65 -10.78 3.60 19.90
CA THR A 65 -11.74 2.96 18.98
C THR A 65 -11.18 1.73 18.26
N GLN A 66 -9.97 1.30 18.60
CA GLN A 66 -9.29 0.15 18.00
C GLN A 66 -9.03 0.27 16.48
N ILE A 67 -8.78 1.50 15.99
CA ILE A 67 -8.36 1.78 14.60
C ILE A 67 -6.94 2.37 14.58
N PRO A 68 -5.90 1.59 14.93
CA PRO A 68 -4.52 2.07 14.98
C PRO A 68 -4.00 2.60 13.64
N SER A 69 -4.52 2.12 12.50
CA SER A 69 -4.16 2.65 11.18
C SER A 69 -4.64 4.09 10.99
N ALA A 70 -5.87 4.41 11.42
CA ALA A 70 -6.40 5.77 11.34
C ALA A 70 -5.66 6.70 12.31
N SER A 71 -5.41 6.25 13.55
CA SER A 71 -4.60 7.01 14.51
C SER A 71 -3.23 7.38 13.93
N ARG A 72 -2.49 6.41 13.36
CA ARG A 72 -1.17 6.67 12.76
C ARG A 72 -1.23 7.64 11.58
N LYS A 73 -2.28 7.58 10.76
CA LYS A 73 -2.49 8.54 9.67
C LYS A 73 -2.72 9.94 10.20
N VAL A 74 -3.59 10.10 11.19
CA VAL A 74 -3.83 11.40 11.83
C VAL A 74 -2.57 11.94 12.50
N LYS A 75 -1.80 11.10 13.21
CA LYS A 75 -0.49 11.46 13.78
C LYS A 75 0.53 11.86 12.71
N SER A 76 0.50 11.23 11.54
CA SER A 76 1.33 11.63 10.40
C SER A 76 0.89 12.96 9.82
N LEU A 77 -0.41 13.22 9.72
CA LEU A 77 -0.97 14.50 9.26
C LEU A 77 -0.57 15.65 10.19
N ALA A 78 -0.56 15.42 11.50
CA ALA A 78 -0.19 16.41 12.51
C ALA A 78 1.24 16.97 12.33
N LYS A 79 2.12 16.22 11.65
CA LYS A 79 3.51 16.61 11.38
C LYS A 79 3.69 17.34 10.05
N LEU A 80 2.66 17.43 9.23
CA LEU A 80 2.74 18.06 7.92
C LEU A 80 2.40 19.55 8.04
N GLN A 81 3.21 20.39 7.40
CA GLN A 81 2.83 21.76 7.12
C GLN A 81 1.87 21.76 5.93
N LEU A 82 0.88 22.65 5.91
CA LEU A 82 -0.05 22.76 4.79
C LEU A 82 0.54 23.68 3.73
N ASP A 83 1.16 23.08 2.72
CA ASP A 83 1.81 23.76 1.59
C ASP A 83 1.49 23.04 0.27
N SER A 84 2.00 23.54 -0.86
CA SER A 84 1.76 22.96 -2.18
C SER A 84 2.20 21.51 -2.28
N ASP A 85 3.29 21.18 -1.60
CA ASP A 85 3.95 19.89 -1.73
C ASP A 85 3.18 18.85 -0.93
N SER A 86 2.81 19.17 0.30
CA SER A 86 2.10 18.27 1.22
C SER A 86 0.60 18.13 0.89
N LEU A 87 -0.01 19.09 0.18
CA LEU A 87 -1.45 19.11 -0.09
C LEU A 87 -1.95 17.82 -0.76
N SER A 88 -1.15 17.24 -1.67
CA SER A 88 -1.51 15.98 -2.33
C SER A 88 -1.61 14.82 -1.34
N LEU A 89 -0.67 14.75 -0.40
CA LEU A 89 -0.61 13.74 0.64
C LEU A 89 -1.73 13.95 1.66
N ILE A 90 -1.97 15.19 2.11
CA ILE A 90 -3.06 15.54 3.02
C ILE A 90 -4.40 15.12 2.42
N ARG A 91 -4.67 15.49 1.15
CA ARG A 91 -5.88 15.07 0.45
C ARG A 91 -6.01 13.56 0.38
N PHE A 92 -4.93 12.85 0.03
CA PHE A 92 -4.94 11.39 -0.05
C PHE A 92 -5.31 10.75 1.30
N GLU A 93 -4.69 11.20 2.38
CA GLU A 93 -4.94 10.65 3.72
C GLU A 93 -6.36 10.98 4.22
N LEU A 94 -6.87 12.19 3.97
CA LEU A 94 -8.25 12.55 4.30
C LEU A 94 -9.27 11.73 3.50
N THR A 95 -9.05 11.54 2.19
CA THR A 95 -9.89 10.66 1.36
C THR A 95 -9.86 9.24 1.89
N ASN A 96 -8.68 8.73 2.25
CA ASN A 96 -8.53 7.39 2.78
C ASN A 96 -9.26 7.21 4.13
N LEU A 97 -9.19 8.20 5.04
CA LEU A 97 -9.97 8.22 6.27
C LEU A 97 -11.48 8.19 5.99
N GLY A 98 -11.94 8.97 5.01
CA GLY A 98 -13.34 8.98 4.59
C GLY A 98 -13.82 7.63 4.06
N ASN A 99 -13.02 7.00 3.20
CA ASN A 99 -13.28 5.67 2.66
C ASN A 99 -13.35 4.62 3.79
N LEU A 100 -12.41 4.66 4.73
CA LEU A 100 -12.38 3.77 5.87
C LEU A 100 -13.64 3.91 6.73
N ALA A 101 -14.01 5.14 7.06
CA ALA A 101 -15.21 5.42 7.84
C ALA A 101 -16.47 4.90 7.11
N HIS A 102 -16.57 5.14 5.81
CA HIS A 102 -17.69 4.65 5.00
C HIS A 102 -17.80 3.12 5.00
N LEU A 103 -16.67 2.41 4.82
CA LEU A 103 -16.61 0.96 4.78
C LEU A 103 -16.97 0.34 6.15
N LEU A 104 -16.48 0.92 7.25
CA LEU A 104 -16.81 0.44 8.61
C LEU A 104 -18.29 0.64 8.95
N GLN A 105 -18.87 1.78 8.58
CA GLN A 105 -20.31 2.04 8.77
C GLN A 105 -21.19 1.08 7.98
N ASN A 106 -20.72 0.63 6.81
CA ASN A 106 -21.43 -0.29 5.94
C ASN A 106 -20.90 -1.73 6.01
N PHE A 107 -20.14 -2.08 7.06
CA PHE A 107 -19.36 -3.32 7.13
C PHE A 107 -20.20 -4.57 6.82
N ASN A 108 -21.44 -4.65 7.31
CA ASN A 108 -22.31 -5.81 7.11
C ASN A 108 -22.68 -6.06 5.63
N LYS A 109 -22.74 -5.01 4.80
CA LYS A 109 -23.07 -5.06 3.37
C LYS A 109 -21.88 -5.41 2.47
N LEU A 110 -20.66 -5.38 3.03
CA LEU A 110 -19.45 -5.68 2.30
C LEU A 110 -19.37 -7.18 1.95
N SER A 111 -18.73 -7.49 0.81
CA SER A 111 -18.31 -8.86 0.49
C SER A 111 -17.35 -9.38 1.57
N LEU A 112 -17.22 -10.71 1.69
CA LEU A 112 -16.33 -11.33 2.68
C LEU A 112 -14.88 -10.84 2.52
N MET A 113 -14.38 -10.78 1.28
CA MET A 113 -13.05 -10.25 0.99
C MET A 113 -12.88 -8.78 1.41
N SER A 114 -13.89 -7.95 1.19
CA SER A 114 -13.87 -6.55 1.61
C SER A 114 -13.89 -6.43 3.14
N LYS A 115 -14.66 -7.28 3.84
CA LYS A 115 -14.67 -7.34 5.31
C LYS A 115 -13.30 -7.72 5.86
N LEU A 116 -12.64 -8.74 5.30
CA LEU A 116 -11.30 -9.16 5.71
C LEU A 116 -10.24 -8.09 5.41
N ASN A 117 -10.36 -7.37 4.29
CA ASN A 117 -9.47 -6.27 3.94
C ASN A 117 -9.59 -5.13 4.96
N VAL A 118 -10.81 -4.67 5.23
CA VAL A 118 -11.08 -3.61 6.23
C VAL A 118 -10.65 -4.05 7.64
N TRP A 119 -10.93 -5.30 8.02
CA TRP A 119 -10.54 -5.84 9.32
C TRP A 119 -9.02 -5.76 9.54
N GLN A 120 -8.24 -6.25 8.58
CA GLN A 120 -6.78 -6.19 8.61
C GLN A 120 -6.27 -4.76 8.58
N TYR A 121 -6.91 -3.90 7.77
CA TYR A 121 -6.57 -2.49 7.68
C TYR A 121 -6.67 -1.80 9.05
N CYS A 122 -7.68 -2.13 9.85
CA CYS A 122 -7.87 -1.64 11.21
C CYS A 122 -7.02 -2.39 12.25
N GLY A 123 -6.02 -3.18 11.84
CA GLY A 123 -5.16 -3.95 12.74
C GLY A 123 -5.84 -5.18 13.36
N GLY A 124 -6.95 -5.64 12.78
CA GLY A 124 -7.52 -6.94 13.11
C GLY A 124 -6.56 -8.08 12.75
N ILE A 125 -6.46 -9.06 13.64
CA ILE A 125 -5.52 -10.17 13.48
C ILE A 125 -6.12 -11.23 12.55
N ILE A 126 -5.31 -11.68 11.60
CA ILE A 126 -5.57 -12.88 10.80
C ILE A 126 -4.63 -13.99 11.29
N PRO A 127 -5.16 -15.13 11.77
CA PRO A 127 -4.32 -16.24 12.23
C PRO A 127 -3.42 -16.75 11.11
N LYS A 128 -2.12 -16.88 11.40
CA LYS A 128 -1.11 -17.38 10.45
C LYS A 128 -1.46 -18.79 9.96
N GLU A 129 -2.05 -19.63 10.81
CA GLU A 129 -2.52 -20.98 10.49
C GLU A 129 -3.55 -20.99 9.35
N LYS A 130 -4.50 -20.05 9.34
CA LYS A 130 -5.46 -19.93 8.23
C LYS A 130 -4.77 -19.59 6.91
N ILE A 131 -3.73 -18.74 6.94
CA ILE A 131 -2.92 -18.42 5.76
C ILE A 131 -2.13 -19.65 5.29
N LEU A 132 -1.52 -20.38 6.22
CA LEU A 132 -0.76 -21.60 5.91
C LEU A 132 -1.61 -22.68 5.23
N ASN A 133 -2.91 -22.73 5.55
CA ASN A 133 -3.85 -23.66 4.95
C ASN A 133 -4.40 -23.22 3.58
N GLN A 134 -4.14 -21.98 3.13
CA GLN A 134 -4.53 -21.53 1.79
C GLN A 134 -3.67 -22.22 0.72
N PRO A 135 -4.20 -22.58 -0.47
CA PRO A 135 -3.44 -23.32 -1.49
C PRO A 135 -2.08 -22.72 -1.84
N GLY A 136 -1.98 -21.39 -1.93
CA GLY A 136 -0.75 -20.66 -2.24
C GLY A 136 -0.39 -20.68 -3.74
N PHE A 137 0.64 -19.93 -4.13
CA PHE A 137 1.07 -19.81 -5.52
C PHE A 137 2.60 -19.94 -5.63
N ILE A 138 3.07 -20.85 -6.47
CA ILE A 138 4.50 -21.14 -6.64
C ILE A 138 5.07 -20.25 -7.74
N ASP A 139 6.19 -19.59 -7.48
CA ASP A 139 6.96 -18.86 -8.49
C ASP A 139 8.45 -18.76 -8.09
N LYS A 140 9.27 -18.26 -9.00
CA LYS A 140 10.59 -17.73 -8.71
C LYS A 140 10.48 -16.24 -8.45
N TRP A 141 10.79 -15.85 -7.23
CA TRP A 141 10.60 -14.50 -6.72
C TRP A 141 11.94 -13.78 -6.65
N THR A 142 12.09 -12.71 -7.43
CA THR A 142 13.25 -11.82 -7.33
C THR A 142 12.97 -10.76 -6.29
N VAL A 143 13.86 -10.59 -5.32
CA VAL A 143 13.78 -9.52 -4.33
C VAL A 143 14.13 -8.21 -5.02
N ARG A 144 13.16 -7.31 -5.13
CA ARG A 144 13.35 -6.04 -5.84
C ARG A 144 13.57 -4.90 -4.88
N TYR A 145 12.89 -4.92 -3.74
CA TYR A 145 12.96 -3.80 -2.81
C TYR A 145 12.81 -4.26 -1.36
N VAL A 146 13.54 -3.59 -0.45
CA VAL A 146 13.45 -3.82 0.99
C VAL A 146 13.34 -2.45 1.66
N ASN A 147 12.25 -2.24 2.39
CA ASN A 147 12.10 -1.10 3.27
C ASN A 147 12.24 -1.52 4.73
N ILE A 148 12.90 -0.69 5.55
CA ILE A 148 12.85 -0.76 7.01
C ILE A 148 12.27 0.55 7.53
N SER A 149 11.14 0.47 8.24
CA SER A 149 10.51 1.59 8.94
C SER A 149 10.62 1.41 10.44
N ARG A 150 10.76 2.52 11.17
CA ARG A 150 10.79 2.56 12.64
C ARG A 150 9.67 3.46 13.14
N GLU A 151 8.85 2.94 14.04
CA GLU A 151 7.78 3.66 14.69
C GLU A 151 7.82 3.35 16.19
N ASP A 152 8.22 4.33 17.00
CA ASP A 152 8.48 4.17 18.43
C ASP A 152 9.45 2.99 18.69
N SER A 153 9.01 1.94 19.40
CA SER A 153 9.80 0.73 19.65
C SER A 153 9.60 -0.39 18.62
N LEU A 154 8.78 -0.18 17.58
CA LEU A 154 8.50 -1.14 16.54
C LEU A 154 9.39 -0.88 15.31
N VAL A 155 10.14 -1.90 14.91
CA VAL A 155 10.84 -1.93 13.62
C VAL A 155 10.09 -2.87 12.70
N ALA A 156 9.74 -2.41 11.51
CA ALA A 156 9.13 -3.26 10.48
C ALA A 156 10.03 -3.28 9.24
N ARG A 157 10.22 -4.47 8.66
CA ARG A 157 10.88 -4.64 7.36
C ARG A 157 9.90 -5.17 6.35
N LYS A 158 9.61 -4.39 5.31
CA LYS A 158 8.79 -4.78 4.18
C LYS A 158 9.68 -5.20 3.01
N THR A 159 9.59 -6.45 2.59
CA THR A 159 10.37 -6.98 1.46
C THR A 159 9.44 -7.22 0.29
N TRP A 160 9.69 -6.57 -0.84
CA TRP A 160 8.96 -6.71 -2.08
C TRP A 160 9.67 -7.66 -3.03
N PHE A 161 8.86 -8.54 -3.61
CA PHE A 161 9.27 -9.54 -4.56
C PHE A 161 8.51 -9.38 -5.86
N HIS A 162 9.17 -9.76 -6.94
CA HIS A 162 8.57 -9.81 -8.27
C HIS A 162 8.68 -11.22 -8.84
N GLY A 163 7.53 -11.78 -9.21
CA GLY A 163 7.42 -13.13 -9.75
C GLY A 163 7.95 -13.21 -11.18
N PHE A 164 8.82 -14.17 -11.46
CA PHE A 164 9.42 -14.35 -12.78
C PHE A 164 8.38 -14.80 -13.81
N ASN A 165 7.56 -15.79 -13.47
CA ASN A 165 6.55 -16.34 -14.38
C ASN A 165 5.23 -15.56 -14.30
N SER A 166 4.80 -15.20 -13.08
CA SER A 166 3.50 -14.55 -12.85
C SER A 166 3.49 -13.06 -13.09
N ARG A 167 4.67 -12.41 -13.01
CA ARG A 167 4.81 -10.95 -13.03
C ARG A 167 4.10 -10.26 -11.86
N PHE A 168 3.74 -11.00 -10.80
CA PHE A 168 3.11 -10.40 -9.63
C PHE A 168 4.12 -9.68 -8.75
N TRP A 169 3.65 -8.59 -8.18
CA TRP A 169 4.29 -7.93 -7.05
C TRP A 169 3.65 -8.41 -5.76
N VAL A 170 4.49 -8.95 -4.88
CA VAL A 170 4.07 -9.41 -3.56
C VAL A 170 5.05 -8.91 -2.51
N TYR A 171 4.63 -8.93 -1.25
CA TYR A 171 5.52 -8.52 -0.16
C TYR A 171 5.32 -9.32 1.12
N THR A 172 6.40 -9.44 1.88
CA THR A 172 6.39 -9.89 3.28
C THR A 172 6.62 -8.70 4.20
N ILE A 173 6.20 -8.83 5.47
CA ILE A 173 6.53 -7.87 6.51
C ILE A 173 7.05 -8.63 7.73
N ASP A 174 8.29 -8.36 8.11
CA ASP A 174 8.89 -8.77 9.36
C ASP A 174 8.75 -7.66 10.39
N TYR A 175 8.53 -8.03 11.65
CA TYR A 175 8.46 -7.09 12.76
C TYR A 175 9.49 -7.46 13.81
N SER A 176 10.03 -6.44 14.46
CA SER A 176 10.81 -6.56 15.69
C SER A 176 10.38 -5.48 16.69
N PHE A 177 10.42 -5.81 17.98
CA PHE A 177 10.01 -4.90 19.04
C PHE A 177 11.15 -4.68 20.05
N GLY A 178 11.34 -3.44 20.47
CA GLY A 178 12.41 -3.04 21.39
C GLY A 178 13.79 -3.25 20.78
N ASN A 179 14.69 -3.87 21.53
CA ASN A 179 16.08 -4.10 21.13
C ASN A 179 16.30 -5.44 20.38
N GLN A 180 15.23 -6.17 20.06
CA GLN A 180 15.36 -7.42 19.31
C GLN A 180 15.82 -7.14 17.86
N PRO A 181 16.74 -7.92 17.29
CA PRO A 181 17.08 -7.79 15.88
C PRO A 181 15.92 -8.32 15.01
N LEU A 182 15.76 -7.74 13.82
CA LEU A 182 14.93 -8.35 12.79
C LEU A 182 15.49 -9.73 12.42
N PRO A 183 14.64 -10.70 12.03
CA PRO A 183 15.12 -11.97 11.50
C PRO A 183 16.02 -11.75 10.26
N PRO A 184 16.87 -12.71 9.86
CA PRO A 184 17.61 -12.64 8.61
C PRO A 184 16.68 -12.33 7.43
N GLY A 185 17.06 -11.35 6.60
CA GLY A 185 16.27 -10.90 5.46
C GLY A 185 16.89 -11.29 4.12
N TYR A 186 16.13 -11.07 3.04
CA TYR A 186 16.65 -11.19 1.70
C TYR A 186 17.46 -9.95 1.29
N LYS A 187 18.47 -10.16 0.44
CA LYS A 187 19.19 -9.09 -0.25
C LYS A 187 18.48 -8.79 -1.58
N ILE A 188 18.46 -7.52 -1.98
CA ILE A 188 17.99 -7.11 -3.31
C ILE A 188 18.76 -7.87 -4.39
N GLY A 189 18.06 -8.26 -5.46
CA GLY A 189 18.59 -9.07 -6.56
C GLY A 189 18.61 -10.58 -6.29
N LYS A 190 18.43 -11.03 -5.04
CA LYS A 190 18.33 -12.47 -4.74
C LYS A 190 17.06 -13.04 -5.37
N VAL A 191 17.22 -14.18 -6.05
CA VAL A 191 16.10 -15.00 -6.53
C VAL A 191 15.87 -16.13 -5.53
N ALA A 192 14.62 -16.34 -5.14
CA ALA A 192 14.20 -17.42 -4.27
C ALA A 192 12.97 -18.12 -4.87
N GLU A 193 12.93 -19.44 -4.79
CA GLU A 193 11.77 -20.23 -5.19
C GLU A 193 10.99 -20.62 -3.94
N PHE A 194 9.73 -20.19 -3.85
CA PHE A 194 8.85 -20.48 -2.72
C PHE A 194 7.38 -20.37 -3.11
N VAL A 195 6.52 -20.90 -2.25
CA VAL A 195 5.06 -20.78 -2.33
C VAL A 195 4.60 -19.54 -1.59
N ALA A 196 3.99 -18.60 -2.31
CA ALA A 196 3.36 -17.41 -1.78
C ALA A 196 1.93 -17.72 -1.31
N ARG A 197 1.67 -17.70 0.00
CA ARG A 197 0.32 -17.85 0.57
C ARG A 197 -0.23 -16.47 0.92
N PHE A 198 -1.23 -16.01 0.16
CA PHE A 198 -1.73 -14.65 0.26
C PHE A 198 -2.55 -14.41 1.52
N TYR A 199 -2.36 -13.25 2.14
CA TYR A 199 -3.34 -12.69 3.04
C TYR A 199 -4.59 -12.26 2.26
N PRO A 200 -5.78 -12.28 2.88
CA PRO A 200 -6.97 -11.76 2.22
C PRO A 200 -6.77 -10.31 1.80
N GLY A 201 -7.20 -9.98 0.59
CA GLY A 201 -7.12 -8.63 0.03
C GLY A 201 -7.96 -8.54 -1.23
N LEU A 202 -8.02 -7.35 -1.80
CA LEU A 202 -8.77 -7.10 -3.05
C LEU A 202 -7.86 -7.03 -4.28
N ILE A 203 -6.54 -7.06 -4.05
CA ILE A 203 -5.47 -7.27 -5.03
C ILE A 203 -4.36 -8.15 -4.41
N PRO A 204 -3.55 -8.85 -5.22
CA PRO A 204 -2.34 -9.50 -4.73
C PRO A 204 -1.41 -8.51 -4.03
N GLY A 205 -0.80 -8.92 -2.92
CA GLY A 205 0.07 -8.03 -2.15
C GLY A 205 0.78 -8.77 -1.03
N ARG A 206 0.21 -8.74 0.18
CA ARG A 206 0.85 -9.35 1.35
C ARG A 206 0.80 -10.87 1.27
N ILE A 207 1.93 -11.52 1.51
CA ILE A 207 2.06 -12.97 1.51
C ILE A 207 2.72 -13.48 2.79
N LEU A 208 2.54 -14.77 3.03
CA LEU A 208 3.40 -15.61 3.84
C LEU A 208 4.17 -16.55 2.90
N GLU A 209 5.50 -16.53 2.97
CA GLU A 209 6.36 -17.45 2.22
C GLU A 209 6.43 -18.83 2.89
N THR A 210 6.36 -19.89 2.09
CA THR A 210 6.55 -21.27 2.55
C THR A 210 7.30 -22.09 1.50
N ASN A 211 8.04 -23.11 1.94
CA ASN A 211 8.73 -24.05 1.04
C ASN A 211 7.95 -25.36 0.85
N ASN A 212 6.69 -25.42 1.30
CA ASN A 212 5.83 -26.58 1.11
C ASN A 212 5.11 -26.45 -0.24
N PHE A 213 5.66 -27.12 -1.25
CA PHE A 213 5.15 -27.12 -2.62
C PHE A 213 3.94 -28.06 -2.73
N SER A 214 2.75 -27.49 -2.50
CA SER A 214 1.47 -28.17 -2.69
C SER A 214 0.77 -27.59 -3.92
N ASN A 215 0.61 -28.39 -4.97
CA ASN A 215 -0.01 -28.04 -6.25
C ASN A 215 0.72 -26.95 -7.06
N THR A 216 0.97 -27.22 -8.35
CA THR A 216 1.40 -26.22 -9.31
C THR A 216 0.18 -25.50 -9.86
N PHE A 217 0.18 -24.17 -9.79
CA PHE A 217 -0.82 -23.37 -10.47
C PHE A 217 -0.31 -23.03 -11.87
N PRO A 218 -1.19 -22.98 -12.89
CA PRO A 218 -0.78 -22.49 -14.20
C PRO A 218 -0.24 -21.06 -14.04
N PRO A 219 0.76 -20.65 -14.84
CA PRO A 219 1.25 -19.28 -14.82
C PRO A 219 0.09 -18.33 -15.13
N VAL A 220 -0.31 -17.55 -14.13
CA VAL A 220 -1.25 -16.44 -14.33
C VAL A 220 -0.40 -15.22 -14.63
N LYS A 221 -0.43 -14.75 -15.87
CA LYS A 221 0.14 -13.46 -16.23
C LYS A 221 -0.89 -12.39 -15.89
N LEU A 222 -0.69 -11.61 -14.82
CA LEU A 222 -1.33 -10.29 -14.79
C LEU A 222 -0.51 -9.40 -15.73
N GLU A 223 -1.17 -8.78 -16.69
CA GLU A 223 -0.57 -7.69 -17.45
C GLU A 223 -0.65 -6.41 -16.61
N LEU A 224 0.26 -6.26 -15.65
CA LEU A 224 0.57 -4.99 -14.99
C LEU A 224 1.74 -4.26 -15.69
N ASP A 225 2.07 -4.71 -16.89
CA ASP A 225 2.96 -4.03 -17.82
C ASP A 225 2.08 -3.10 -18.68
N PHE A 226 2.18 -1.80 -18.43
CA PHE A 226 1.43 -0.77 -19.14
C PHE A 226 2.32 -0.10 -20.19
N ASN A 227 1.88 -0.08 -21.44
CA ASN A 227 2.57 0.64 -22.53
C ASN A 227 2.12 2.11 -22.68
N SER A 228 1.17 2.55 -21.85
CA SER A 228 0.74 3.95 -21.76
C SER A 228 0.29 4.30 -20.34
N ILE A 229 0.52 5.55 -19.95
CA ILE A 229 0.06 6.12 -18.68
C ILE A 229 -1.48 6.18 -18.66
N THR A 230 -2.13 6.35 -19.80
CA THR A 230 -3.60 6.31 -19.91
C THR A 230 -4.17 4.96 -19.48
N MET A 231 -3.59 3.85 -19.97
CA MET A 231 -4.01 2.50 -19.57
C MET A 231 -3.75 2.25 -18.09
N MET A 232 -2.58 2.66 -17.60
CA MET A 232 -2.23 2.58 -16.18
C MET A 232 -3.25 3.32 -15.31
N ASN A 233 -3.59 4.58 -15.65
CA ASN A 233 -4.58 5.36 -14.91
C ASN A 233 -5.97 4.73 -14.94
N GLY A 234 -6.38 4.15 -16.07
CA GLY A 234 -7.62 3.38 -16.18
C GLY A 234 -7.65 2.15 -15.28
N TRP A 235 -6.52 1.45 -15.14
CA TRP A 235 -6.37 0.34 -14.19
C TRP A 235 -6.38 0.83 -12.74
N ILE A 236 -5.66 1.91 -12.43
CA ILE A 236 -5.60 2.50 -11.09
C ILE A 236 -7.00 2.91 -10.63
N ALA A 237 -7.79 3.56 -11.50
CA ALA A 237 -9.17 3.93 -11.19
C ALA A 237 -10.03 2.69 -10.84
N LYS A 238 -9.89 1.60 -11.61
CA LYS A 238 -10.56 0.32 -11.30
C LYS A 238 -10.06 -0.30 -9.99
N ALA A 239 -8.76 -0.21 -9.71
CA ALA A 239 -8.15 -0.72 -8.49
C ALA A 239 -8.69 0.03 -7.26
N PHE A 240 -8.74 1.36 -7.28
CA PHE A 240 -9.33 2.18 -6.21
C PHE A 240 -10.83 1.99 -6.06
N ASN A 241 -11.56 1.78 -7.16
CA ASN A 241 -12.99 1.48 -7.09
C ASN A 241 -13.25 0.11 -6.43
N ASN A 242 -12.34 -0.86 -6.62
CA ASN A 242 -12.42 -2.17 -5.99
C ASN A 242 -11.94 -2.12 -4.53
N ASP A 243 -10.79 -1.48 -4.27
CA ASP A 243 -10.20 -1.31 -2.94
C ASP A 243 -9.97 0.18 -2.62
N PRO A 244 -10.94 0.84 -1.98
CA PRO A 244 -10.82 2.25 -1.59
C PRO A 244 -9.75 2.52 -0.52
N LEU A 245 -9.19 1.47 0.10
CA LEU A 245 -8.15 1.55 1.13
C LEU A 245 -6.75 1.24 0.58
N LEU A 246 -6.64 1.00 -0.72
CA LEU A 246 -5.37 0.73 -1.39
C LEU A 246 -4.38 1.89 -1.15
N ASN A 247 -3.30 1.61 -0.43
CA ASN A 247 -2.30 2.61 -0.09
C ASN A 247 -1.02 2.49 -0.90
N GLU A 248 -0.67 1.27 -1.31
CA GLU A 248 0.62 0.98 -1.92
C GLU A 248 0.50 -0.20 -2.89
N PHE A 249 1.03 -0.02 -4.10
CA PHE A 249 1.10 -1.03 -5.13
C PHE A 249 2.22 -0.69 -6.13
N VAL A 250 2.66 -1.68 -6.90
CA VAL A 250 3.67 -1.49 -7.93
C VAL A 250 3.04 -1.68 -9.31
N VAL A 251 3.42 -0.82 -10.24
CA VAL A 251 3.08 -0.92 -11.67
C VAL A 251 4.37 -0.93 -12.47
N GLN A 252 4.35 -1.60 -13.62
CA GLN A 252 5.45 -1.52 -14.58
C GLN A 252 4.98 -0.76 -15.81
N LEU A 253 5.69 0.29 -16.19
CA LEU A 253 5.53 0.97 -17.47
C LEU A 253 6.57 0.44 -18.43
N VAL A 254 6.19 0.17 -19.67
CA VAL A 254 7.08 -0.27 -20.75
C VAL A 254 7.14 0.81 -21.83
N ASP A 255 8.30 0.92 -22.46
CA ASP A 255 8.54 1.89 -23.53
C ASP A 255 8.28 3.34 -23.09
N VAL A 256 8.82 3.71 -21.93
CA VAL A 256 8.73 5.06 -21.35
C VAL A 256 10.12 5.69 -21.20
N ARG A 257 10.17 7.02 -21.13
CA ARG A 257 11.38 7.81 -20.98
C ARG A 257 11.37 8.59 -19.68
N MET A 258 12.53 8.64 -19.02
CA MET A 258 12.74 9.55 -17.90
C MET A 258 13.14 10.94 -18.42
N MET A 259 12.48 11.97 -17.92
CA MET A 259 12.73 13.38 -18.24
C MET A 259 12.95 14.17 -16.95
N VAL A 260 13.74 15.22 -17.03
CA VAL A 260 14.00 16.12 -15.91
C VAL A 260 13.62 17.54 -16.32
N ASN A 261 12.91 18.26 -15.46
CA ASN A 261 12.63 19.68 -15.59
C ASN A 261 12.69 20.33 -14.21
N GLN A 262 13.45 21.42 -14.06
CA GLN A 262 13.62 22.13 -12.78
C GLN A 262 13.95 21.19 -11.60
N GLU A 263 14.87 20.24 -11.83
CA GLU A 263 15.27 19.20 -10.86
C GLU A 263 14.19 18.19 -10.44
N GLN A 264 13.00 18.26 -11.03
CA GLN A 264 11.91 17.31 -10.85
C GLN A 264 11.96 16.23 -11.94
N PHE A 265 11.76 14.97 -11.53
CA PHE A 265 11.79 13.82 -12.42
C PHE A 265 10.38 13.46 -12.90
N TYR A 266 10.29 13.07 -14.16
CA TYR A 266 9.06 12.66 -14.81
C TYR A 266 9.28 11.38 -15.61
N ILE A 267 8.27 10.53 -15.65
CA ILE A 267 8.19 9.45 -16.63
C ILE A 267 7.21 9.87 -17.71
N VAL A 268 7.63 9.77 -18.97
CA VAL A 268 6.87 10.20 -20.16
C VAL A 268 6.67 9.00 -21.07
N ASP A 269 5.43 8.75 -21.47
CA ASP A 269 5.09 7.70 -22.43
C ASP A 269 5.15 8.19 -23.89
N ASN A 270 4.85 7.29 -24.84
CA ASN A 270 4.86 7.60 -26.26
C ASN A 270 3.76 8.59 -26.69
N ASP A 271 2.67 8.67 -25.92
CA ASP A 271 1.57 9.61 -26.13
C ASP A 271 1.86 11.00 -25.51
N ARG A 272 3.09 11.20 -25.00
CA ARG A 272 3.53 12.42 -24.30
C ARG A 272 2.72 12.73 -23.05
N LYS A 273 2.06 11.71 -22.47
CA LYS A 273 1.54 11.80 -21.10
C LYS A 273 2.71 11.63 -20.15
N TRP A 274 2.57 12.19 -18.96
CA TRP A 274 3.62 12.15 -17.97
C TRP A 274 3.06 11.93 -16.57
N ILE A 275 3.91 11.38 -15.71
CA ILE A 275 3.70 11.29 -14.28
C ILE A 275 4.95 11.81 -13.57
N GLU A 276 4.72 12.52 -12.47
CA GLU A 276 5.78 13.02 -11.61
C GLU A 276 6.31 11.91 -10.70
N ILE A 277 7.63 11.82 -10.57
CA ILE A 277 8.31 10.91 -9.64
C ILE A 277 8.74 11.67 -8.41
N SER A 278 8.10 11.39 -7.28
CA SER A 278 8.40 12.05 -6.02
C SER A 278 9.82 11.73 -5.57
N THR A 279 10.58 12.77 -5.26
CA THR A 279 11.91 12.68 -4.64
C THR A 279 11.88 13.07 -3.16
N VAL A 280 10.69 13.43 -2.64
CA VAL A 280 10.52 13.83 -1.24
C VAL A 280 10.76 12.62 -0.35
N ASP A 281 11.77 12.73 0.51
CA ASP A 281 12.21 11.69 1.43
C ASP A 281 11.21 11.53 2.58
N THR A 282 10.06 10.91 2.31
CA THR A 282 9.10 10.52 3.37
C THR A 282 9.49 9.20 4.05
N SER A 283 10.64 8.65 3.64
CA SER A 283 10.87 7.23 3.56
C SER A 283 12.21 7.07 2.84
N SER A 284 13.24 6.51 3.50
CA SER A 284 14.64 6.18 3.08
C SER A 284 14.86 5.42 1.74
N PHE A 285 13.96 5.62 0.80
CA PHE A 285 13.64 4.81 -0.36
C PHE A 285 14.09 5.51 -1.65
N PHE A 286 14.17 6.85 -1.63
CA PHE A 286 14.26 7.68 -2.84
C PHE A 286 15.36 8.70 -2.70
N ASN A 287 16.56 8.28 -3.10
CA ASN A 287 17.66 9.21 -3.23
C ASN A 287 17.62 9.83 -4.63
N LYS A 288 17.56 11.16 -4.69
CA LYS A 288 17.71 11.96 -5.91
C LYS A 288 18.95 11.55 -6.71
N ASP A 289 20.02 11.12 -6.04
CA ASP A 289 21.25 10.62 -6.65
C ASP A 289 21.02 9.36 -7.50
N ILE A 290 20.16 8.45 -7.06
CA ILE A 290 19.81 7.24 -7.82
C ILE A 290 19.10 7.65 -9.10
N LEU A 291 18.11 8.55 -9.01
CA LEU A 291 17.38 9.03 -10.18
C LEU A 291 18.30 9.76 -11.17
N TRP A 292 19.28 10.53 -10.68
CA TRP A 292 20.29 11.15 -11.54
C TRP A 292 21.20 10.14 -12.23
N ALA A 293 21.73 9.15 -11.50
CA ALA A 293 22.56 8.10 -12.07
C ALA A 293 21.80 7.34 -13.17
N MET A 294 20.52 7.06 -12.94
CA MET A 294 19.64 6.41 -13.89
C MET A 294 19.37 7.29 -15.11
N TYR A 295 18.99 8.56 -14.91
CA TYR A 295 18.80 9.49 -16.01
C TYR A 295 20.05 9.58 -16.91
N ALA A 296 21.24 9.61 -16.30
CA ALA A 296 22.52 9.61 -17.00
C ALA A 296 22.78 8.29 -17.76
N GLU A 297 22.48 7.14 -17.16
CA GLU A 297 22.64 5.82 -17.77
C GLU A 297 21.71 5.62 -18.98
N TYR A 298 20.46 6.08 -18.86
CA TYR A 298 19.45 5.86 -19.88
C TYR A 298 19.53 6.84 -21.03
N GLY A 299 20.08 8.04 -20.82
CA GLY A 299 20.31 9.02 -21.89
C GLY A 299 19.03 9.37 -22.68
N GLY A 300 17.88 9.40 -22.00
CA GLY A 300 16.57 9.66 -22.63
C GLY A 300 16.04 8.54 -23.53
N ARG A 301 16.65 7.35 -23.50
CA ARG A 301 16.16 6.17 -24.22
C ARG A 301 14.91 5.60 -23.56
N SER A 302 14.15 4.88 -24.36
CA SER A 302 12.95 4.21 -23.90
C SER A 302 13.29 2.91 -23.18
N GLN A 303 12.54 2.60 -22.12
CA GLN A 303 12.81 1.44 -21.27
C GLN A 303 11.58 1.00 -20.48
N SER A 304 11.73 -0.14 -19.80
CA SER A 304 10.77 -0.60 -18.80
C SER A 304 11.13 -0.07 -17.41
N ILE A 305 10.16 0.55 -16.73
CA ILE A 305 10.33 1.17 -15.41
C ILE A 305 9.29 0.62 -14.45
N SER A 306 9.73 0.19 -13.27
CA SER A 306 8.82 -0.16 -12.18
C SER A 306 8.61 1.04 -11.27
N LEU A 307 7.36 1.33 -10.94
CA LEU A 307 6.98 2.44 -10.08
C LEU A 307 6.15 1.94 -8.90
N MET A 308 6.55 2.35 -7.71
CA MET A 308 5.75 2.23 -6.50
C MET A 308 4.77 3.40 -6.45
N PHE A 309 3.47 3.14 -6.48
CA PHE A 309 2.52 4.10 -5.97
C PHE A 309 2.48 3.97 -4.45
N SER A 310 2.66 5.07 -3.72
CA SER A 310 2.46 5.11 -2.27
C SER A 310 1.89 6.46 -1.85
N LYS A 311 0.76 6.43 -1.13
CA LYS A 311 0.11 7.63 -0.56
C LYS A 311 -0.13 8.78 -1.56
N GLY A 312 -0.60 8.45 -2.77
CA GLY A 312 -0.94 9.45 -3.78
C GLY A 312 0.23 9.92 -4.64
N ARG A 313 1.42 9.35 -4.49
CA ARG A 313 2.62 9.70 -5.25
C ARG A 313 3.24 8.47 -5.89
N PHE A 314 3.93 8.68 -7.00
CA PHE A 314 4.74 7.65 -7.63
C PHE A 314 6.19 7.82 -7.23
N TYR A 315 6.84 6.68 -7.05
CA TYR A 315 8.25 6.62 -6.74
C TYR A 315 8.90 5.54 -7.57
N PHE A 316 10.15 5.76 -7.91
CA PHE A 316 10.92 4.82 -8.70
C PHE A 316 11.30 3.57 -7.90
N LEU A 317 11.20 2.39 -8.50
CA LEU A 317 11.62 1.14 -7.89
C LEU A 317 12.66 0.45 -8.78
N ASN A 318 13.87 0.26 -8.24
CA ASN A 318 14.99 -0.40 -8.92
C ASN A 318 14.79 -1.92 -9.01
#